data_AF-A0A660V5S7-F1
#
_entry.id   AF-A0A660V5S7-F1
#
_cell.length_a   1.000
_cell.length_b   1.000
_cell.length_c   1.000
_cell.angle_alpha   90.00
_cell.angle_beta   90.00
_cell.angle_gamma   90.00
#
_symmetry.space_group_name_H-M   'P 1'
#
loop_
_entity.id
_entity.type
_entity.pdbx_description
1 polymer ?
#
loop_
_entity_poly.entity_id
_entity_poly.type
_entity_poly.pdbx_seq_one_letter_code
_entity_poly.pdbx_strand_id
1 'polypeptide(L)'
;MVERYSLRVIWDDLALPELACSFKLAIGPTKMLLAFCGVFAVCTLGYLMDRCTNTVVAVSQNQHFSSAPIQTELDVYISGRSEDVKEFVKKSKGHSDTQRQGVFSTLWVFASGCFHNATTQLLDLSNANIYSNVKYVLDNVWLCLCAVGWAFRFHPLYSVIYFSAVFLIGVFVGGAISRCAALEFAKAERPGLFEATGYAAQN
;
A
#
# COMPACT_ATOMS: atom_id res chain seq x y z
N MET A 1 9.88 -43.04 -23.36
CA MET A 1 8.50 -42.71 -23.78
C MET A 1 8.08 -41.56 -22.88
N VAL A 2 8.21 -40.32 -23.35
CA VAL A 2 8.04 -39.11 -22.53
C VAL A 2 6.57 -38.72 -22.62
N GLU A 3 5.81 -38.97 -21.56
CA GLU A 3 4.43 -38.53 -21.41
C GLU A 3 4.36 -37.01 -21.53
N ARG A 4 3.66 -36.52 -22.56
CA ARG A 4 3.30 -35.11 -22.66
C ARG A 4 2.20 -34.84 -21.64
N TYR A 5 2.58 -34.47 -20.42
CA TYR A 5 1.67 -33.80 -19.49
C TYR A 5 1.11 -32.55 -20.18
N SER A 6 -0.13 -32.64 -20.63
CA SER A 6 -0.83 -31.57 -21.32
C SER A 6 -1.14 -30.48 -20.30
N LEU A 7 -0.69 -29.24 -20.56
CA LEU A 7 -1.02 -28.07 -19.73
C LEU A 7 -2.52 -27.93 -19.47
N ARG A 8 -3.38 -28.44 -20.36
CA ARG A 8 -4.84 -28.51 -20.16
C ARG A 8 -5.25 -29.41 -18.99
N VAL A 9 -4.62 -30.57 -18.84
CA VAL A 9 -4.89 -31.50 -17.73
C VAL A 9 -4.38 -30.89 -16.43
N ILE A 10 -3.22 -30.25 -16.46
CA ILE A 10 -2.70 -29.50 -15.31
C ILE A 10 -3.61 -28.32 -14.97
N TRP A 11 -4.24 -27.66 -15.95
CA TRP A 11 -5.17 -26.53 -15.74
C TRP A 11 -6.55 -26.97 -15.26
N ASP A 12 -7.01 -28.15 -15.67
CA ASP A 12 -8.25 -28.78 -15.19
C ASP A 12 -8.05 -29.41 -13.79
N ASP A 13 -6.85 -29.92 -13.46
CA ASP A 13 -6.46 -30.40 -12.12
C ASP A 13 -6.00 -29.27 -11.18
N LEU A 14 -5.47 -28.15 -11.69
CA LEU A 14 -5.23 -26.94 -10.90
C LEU A 14 -6.59 -26.30 -10.63
N ALA A 15 -7.30 -26.82 -9.63
CA ALA A 15 -8.02 -26.08 -8.58
C ALA A 15 -8.73 -24.77 -8.95
N LEU A 16 -9.04 -24.45 -10.20
CA LEU A 16 -9.62 -23.16 -10.61
C LEU A 16 -11.06 -23.02 -10.13
N PRO A 17 -11.89 -24.08 -10.16
CA PRO A 17 -13.21 -24.05 -9.52
C PRO A 17 -13.09 -23.94 -8.00
N GLU A 18 -12.13 -24.64 -7.38
CA GLU A 18 -11.91 -24.61 -5.93
C GLU A 18 -11.29 -23.29 -5.46
N LEU A 19 -10.41 -22.67 -6.25
CA LEU A 19 -9.83 -21.35 -6.06
C LEU A 19 -10.89 -20.29 -6.28
N ALA A 20 -11.73 -20.40 -7.30
CA ALA A 20 -12.86 -19.49 -7.52
C ALA A 20 -13.88 -19.60 -6.39
N CYS A 21 -14.14 -20.82 -5.88
CA CYS A 21 -15.01 -21.05 -4.73
C CYS A 21 -14.39 -20.48 -3.44
N SER A 22 -13.11 -20.75 -3.20
CA SER A 22 -12.34 -20.23 -2.06
C SER A 22 -12.22 -18.71 -2.10
N PHE A 23 -12.04 -18.13 -3.29
CA PHE A 23 -12.03 -16.70 -3.53
C PHE A 23 -13.41 -16.09 -3.28
N LYS A 24 -14.49 -16.73 -3.76
CA LYS A 24 -15.86 -16.31 -3.49
C LYS A 24 -16.22 -16.40 -2.00
N LEU A 25 -15.72 -17.41 -1.30
CA LEU A 25 -15.81 -17.53 0.17
C LEU A 25 -14.97 -16.44 0.85
N ALA A 26 -13.76 -16.16 0.38
CA ALA A 26 -12.88 -15.12 0.93
C ALA A 26 -13.45 -13.70 0.72
N ILE A 27 -14.24 -13.48 -0.34
CA ILE A 27 -14.96 -12.22 -0.63
C ILE A 27 -16.32 -12.16 0.10
N GLY A 28 -16.51 -12.92 1.18
CA GLY A 28 -17.67 -12.73 2.05
C GLY A 28 -17.78 -11.25 2.49
N PRO A 29 -18.98 -10.65 2.48
CA PRO A 29 -19.18 -9.23 2.81
C PRO A 29 -18.62 -8.88 4.20
N THR A 30 -18.67 -9.83 5.14
CA THR A 30 -18.08 -9.72 6.48
C THR A 30 -16.56 -9.54 6.44
N LYS A 31 -15.84 -10.30 5.61
CA LYS A 31 -14.37 -10.26 5.48
C LYS A 31 -13.94 -8.99 4.76
N MET A 32 -14.69 -8.58 3.73
CA MET A 32 -14.50 -7.31 3.05
C MET A 32 -14.69 -6.12 4.00
N LEU A 33 -15.69 -6.17 4.89
CA LEU A 33 -15.91 -5.12 5.88
C LEU A 33 -14.78 -5.08 6.92
N LEU A 34 -14.30 -6.23 7.39
CA LEU A 34 -13.13 -6.29 8.29
C LEU A 34 -11.86 -5.72 7.62
N ALA A 35 -11.61 -6.07 6.36
CA ALA A 35 -10.49 -5.51 5.60
C ALA A 35 -10.62 -3.98 5.46
N PHE A 36 -11.83 -3.49 5.15
CA PHE A 36 -12.11 -2.07 5.06
C PHE A 36 -11.89 -1.35 6.39
N CYS A 37 -12.37 -1.92 7.50
CA CYS A 37 -12.10 -1.39 8.84
C CYS A 37 -10.59 -1.33 9.15
N GLY A 38 -9.84 -2.35 8.74
CA GLY A 38 -8.38 -2.37 8.87
C GLY A 38 -7.72 -1.23 8.10
N VAL A 39 -8.07 -1.05 6.82
CA VAL A 39 -7.55 0.05 6.00
C VAL A 39 -7.95 1.40 6.59
N PHE A 40 -9.19 1.56 7.04
CA PHE A 40 -9.66 2.78 7.69
C PHE A 40 -8.87 3.11 8.96
N ALA A 41 -8.59 2.10 9.81
CA ALA A 41 -7.76 2.27 11.00
C ALA A 41 -6.33 2.70 10.64
N VAL A 42 -5.72 2.09 9.62
CA VAL A 42 -4.39 2.46 9.13
C VAL A 42 -4.37 3.91 8.62
N CYS A 43 -5.34 4.29 7.79
CA CYS A 43 -5.42 5.65 7.24
C CYS A 43 -5.68 6.71 8.31
N THR A 44 -6.58 6.44 9.26
CA THR A 44 -6.86 7.37 10.37
C THR A 44 -5.67 7.54 11.28
N LEU A 45 -4.93 6.46 11.57
CA LEU A 45 -3.70 6.52 12.34
C LEU A 45 -2.62 7.37 11.62
N GLY A 46 -2.39 7.12 10.32
CA GLY A 46 -1.43 7.88 9.52
C GLY A 46 -1.78 9.36 9.47
N TYR A 47 -3.06 9.67 9.25
CA TYR A 47 -3.58 11.04 9.27
C TYR A 47 -3.40 11.72 10.63
N LEU A 48 -3.66 11.01 11.73
CA LEU A 48 -3.47 11.54 13.08
C LEU A 48 -1.98 11.84 13.35
N MET A 49 -1.09 10.91 12.99
CA MET A 49 0.35 11.09 13.16
C MET A 49 0.90 12.25 12.33
N ASP A 50 0.36 12.46 11.13
CA ASP A 50 0.71 13.60 10.28
C ASP A 50 0.35 14.93 10.92
N ARG A 51 -0.85 15.04 11.51
CA ARG A 51 -1.27 16.24 12.24
C ARG A 51 -0.36 16.56 13.42
N CYS A 52 0.20 15.54 14.07
CA CYS A 52 1.12 15.72 15.20
C CYS A 52 2.56 16.05 14.79
N THR A 53 3.02 15.61 13.60
CA THR A 53 4.45 15.53 13.32
C THR A 53 4.93 16.52 12.26
N ASN A 54 4.12 16.91 11.26
CA ASN A 54 4.42 17.94 10.22
C ASN A 54 5.92 18.19 9.94
N THR A 55 6.67 17.13 9.65
CA THR A 55 8.14 17.18 9.54
C THR A 55 8.66 17.26 8.12
N VAL A 56 7.85 16.95 7.11
CA VAL A 56 8.31 16.90 5.72
C VAL A 56 8.21 18.28 5.12
N VAL A 57 9.28 18.72 4.47
CA VAL A 57 9.32 19.97 3.72
C VAL A 57 8.84 19.71 2.29
N ALA A 58 7.77 20.39 1.91
CA ALA A 58 7.31 20.48 0.54
C ALA A 58 7.58 21.91 0.04
N VAL A 59 8.23 22.03 -1.11
CA VAL A 59 8.52 23.33 -1.73
C VAL A 59 7.68 23.45 -3.00
N SER A 60 6.86 24.48 -3.05
CA SER A 60 6.23 24.89 -4.30
C SER A 60 7.27 25.59 -5.17
N GLN A 61 7.56 25.05 -6.35
CA GLN A 61 8.52 25.68 -7.25
C GLN A 61 7.87 26.88 -7.94
N ASN A 62 8.19 28.10 -7.48
CA ASN A 62 7.91 29.43 -8.04
C ASN A 62 6.83 29.56 -9.14
N GLN A 63 5.66 30.04 -8.71
CA GLN A 63 4.69 31.04 -9.22
C GLN A 63 4.70 31.60 -10.67
N HIS A 64 5.58 31.23 -11.60
CA HIS A 64 5.53 31.72 -12.99
C HIS A 64 4.83 30.76 -13.97
N PHE A 65 4.57 29.52 -13.56
CA PHE A 65 3.76 28.55 -14.29
C PHE A 65 2.87 27.82 -13.29
N SER A 66 1.57 28.10 -13.30
CA SER A 66 0.58 27.64 -12.31
C SER A 66 0.32 26.12 -12.26
N SER A 67 1.25 25.31 -12.76
CA SER A 67 1.14 23.85 -12.88
C SER A 67 2.46 23.11 -12.62
N ALA A 68 3.46 23.74 -11.99
CA ALA A 68 4.67 23.03 -11.59
C ALA A 68 4.34 22.07 -10.42
N PRO A 69 4.73 20.79 -10.49
CA PRO A 69 4.46 19.83 -9.42
C PRO A 69 5.17 20.27 -8.14
N ILE A 70 4.47 20.18 -7.01
CA ILE A 70 5.05 20.40 -5.68
C ILE A 70 6.17 19.40 -5.50
N GLN A 71 7.41 19.87 -5.32
CA GLN A 71 8.56 18.99 -5.14
C GLN A 71 8.70 18.68 -3.65
N THR A 72 8.63 17.39 -3.31
CA THR A 72 8.78 16.90 -1.93
C THR A 72 10.19 16.38 -1.67
N GLU A 73 10.57 16.27 -0.39
CA GLU A 73 11.82 15.59 0.01
C GLU A 73 11.95 14.18 -0.56
N LEU A 74 10.82 13.48 -0.72
CA LEU A 74 10.77 12.14 -1.28
C LEU A 74 11.14 12.14 -2.77
N ASP A 75 10.65 13.12 -3.54
CA ASP A 75 10.97 13.22 -4.97
C ASP A 75 12.47 13.46 -5.19
N VAL A 76 13.09 14.27 -4.33
CA VAL A 76 14.54 14.51 -4.34
C VAL A 76 15.30 13.24 -3.97
N TYR A 77 14.81 12.47 -2.99
CA TYR A 77 15.43 11.20 -2.61
C TYR A 77 15.39 10.15 -3.72
N ILE A 78 14.28 10.09 -4.46
CA ILE A 78 14.12 9.14 -5.57
C ILE A 78 14.93 9.57 -6.80
N SER A 79 15.03 10.88 -7.06
CA SER A 79 15.71 11.41 -8.25
C SER A 79 17.23 11.55 -8.08
N GLY A 80 17.72 11.62 -6.83
CA GLY A 80 19.10 11.98 -6.50
C GLY A 80 19.74 11.10 -5.44
N ARG A 81 20.90 11.53 -4.93
CA ARG A 81 21.61 10.85 -3.83
C ARG A 81 21.06 11.37 -2.49
N SER A 82 21.18 10.56 -1.43
CA SER A 82 20.74 10.94 -0.07
C SER A 82 21.34 12.25 0.47
N GLU A 83 22.44 12.74 -0.10
CA GLU A 83 23.09 14.00 0.29
C GLU A 83 22.29 15.21 -0.21
N ASP A 84 21.66 15.09 -1.37
CA ASP A 84 20.86 16.12 -2.04
C ASP A 84 19.61 16.47 -1.21
N VAL A 85 19.04 15.50 -0.50
CA VAL A 85 17.88 15.71 0.40
C VAL A 85 18.24 16.63 1.55
N LYS A 86 19.43 16.46 2.17
CA LYS A 86 19.85 17.31 3.28
C LYS A 86 20.14 18.73 2.82
N GLU A 87 20.73 18.88 1.64
CA GLU A 87 20.96 20.17 1.02
C GLU A 87 19.65 20.87 0.65
N PHE A 88 18.69 20.13 0.08
CA PHE A 88 17.34 20.60 -0.19
C PHE A 88 16.66 21.12 1.07
N VAL A 89 16.62 20.32 2.14
CA VAL A 89 16.03 20.73 3.44
C VAL A 89 16.73 21.98 3.99
N LYS A 90 18.05 22.08 3.88
CA LYS A 90 18.81 23.24 4.35
C LYS A 90 18.48 24.50 3.53
N LYS A 91 18.38 24.37 2.21
CA LYS A 91 18.03 25.46 1.28
C LYS A 91 16.60 25.96 1.50
N SER A 92 15.69 25.05 1.79
CA SER A 92 14.27 25.33 2.00
C SER A 92 13.98 26.07 3.31
N LYS A 93 14.80 25.91 4.36
CA LYS A 93 14.64 26.65 5.64
C LYS A 93 14.69 28.18 5.50
N GLY A 94 15.25 28.71 4.42
CA GLY A 94 15.34 30.15 4.15
C GLY A 94 14.23 30.72 3.25
N HIS A 95 13.36 29.88 2.69
CA HIS A 95 12.28 30.32 1.81
C HIS A 95 10.95 30.43 2.59
N SER A 96 10.23 31.54 2.42
CA SER A 96 8.93 31.78 3.04
C SER A 96 7.79 30.93 2.47
N ASP A 97 8.03 30.19 1.37
CA ASP A 97 7.03 29.39 0.64
C ASP A 97 7.13 27.87 0.95
N THR A 98 7.78 27.50 2.06
CA THR A 98 7.81 26.10 2.51
C THR A 98 6.50 25.69 3.15
N GLN A 99 5.77 24.79 2.51
CA GLN A 99 4.65 24.09 3.12
C GLN A 99 5.18 22.85 3.84
N ARG A 100 4.76 22.64 5.10
CA ARG A 100 5.08 21.39 5.81
C ARG A 100 3.98 20.39 5.59
N GLN A 101 4.35 19.18 5.19
CA GLN A 101 3.47 18.04 5.01
C GLN A 101 3.84 16.92 5.98
N GLY A 102 2.89 16.03 6.27
CA GLY A 102 3.14 14.84 7.05
C GLY A 102 3.74 13.71 6.21
N VAL A 103 4.46 12.81 6.88
CA VAL A 103 5.17 11.68 6.24
C VAL A 103 4.18 10.71 5.59
N PHE A 104 3.04 10.44 6.24
CA PHE A 104 2.01 9.56 5.69
C PHE A 104 1.38 10.19 4.44
N SER A 105 1.04 11.47 4.46
CA SER A 105 0.45 12.15 3.32
C SER A 105 1.40 12.18 2.12
N THR A 106 2.70 12.37 2.33
CA THR A 106 3.68 12.28 1.23
C THR A 106 3.78 10.86 0.68
N LEU A 107 3.85 9.85 1.56
CA LEU A 107 3.90 8.44 1.13
C LEU A 107 2.62 8.00 0.44
N TRP A 108 1.45 8.45 0.95
CA TRP A 108 0.14 8.11 0.42
C TRP A 108 -0.07 8.71 -0.96
N VAL A 109 0.25 10.00 -1.15
CA VAL A 109 0.16 10.66 -2.46
C VAL A 109 1.11 9.95 -3.44
N PHE A 110 2.36 9.71 -3.04
CA PHE A 110 3.33 9.02 -3.88
C PHE A 110 2.88 7.59 -4.26
N ALA A 111 2.48 6.78 -3.27
CA ALA A 111 2.03 5.42 -3.48
C ALA A 111 0.76 5.36 -4.34
N SER A 112 -0.18 6.30 -4.15
CA SER A 112 -1.37 6.39 -4.99
C SER A 112 -1.04 6.75 -6.44
N GLY A 113 -0.04 7.62 -6.65
CA GLY A 113 0.50 7.93 -7.99
C GLY A 113 1.13 6.70 -8.65
N CYS A 114 2.01 5.98 -7.94
CA CYS A 114 2.61 4.74 -8.43
C CYS A 114 1.55 3.66 -8.74
N PHE A 115 0.54 3.51 -7.87
CA PHE A 115 -0.54 2.55 -8.08
C PHE A 115 -1.41 2.94 -9.29
N HIS A 116 -1.74 4.22 -9.43
CA HIS A 116 -2.49 4.71 -10.57
C HIS A 116 -1.73 4.48 -11.87
N ASN A 117 -0.45 4.84 -11.93
CA ASN A 117 0.42 4.63 -13.10
C ASN A 117 0.61 3.14 -13.42
N ALA A 118 0.83 2.30 -12.42
CA ALA A 118 0.95 0.86 -12.62
C ALA A 118 -0.37 0.27 -13.16
N THR A 119 -1.51 0.73 -12.65
CA THR A 119 -2.84 0.26 -13.07
C THR A 119 -3.17 0.70 -14.49
N THR A 120 -2.93 1.97 -14.85
CA THR A 120 -3.20 2.48 -16.20
C THR A 120 -2.32 1.78 -17.23
N GLN A 121 -1.04 1.55 -16.92
CA GLN A 121 -0.13 0.81 -17.80
C GLN A 121 -0.53 -0.67 -17.93
N LEU A 122 -0.97 -1.32 -16.84
CA LEU A 122 -1.38 -2.72 -16.86
C LEU A 122 -2.68 -2.93 -17.66
N LEU A 123 -3.59 -1.96 -17.62
CA LEU A 123 -4.85 -1.99 -18.37
C LEU A 123 -4.69 -1.54 -19.84
N ASP A 124 -3.60 -0.85 -20.19
CA ASP A 124 -3.24 -0.57 -21.59
C ASP A 124 -2.55 -1.80 -22.23
N LEU A 125 -3.36 -2.84 -22.50
CA LEU A 125 -2.94 -4.03 -23.24
C LEU A 125 -2.80 -3.78 -24.75
N SER A 126 -3.21 -2.60 -25.24
CA SER A 126 -3.27 -2.32 -26.69
C SER A 126 -1.93 -1.89 -27.27
N ASN A 127 -1.07 -1.24 -26.48
CA ASN A 127 0.11 -0.54 -27.01
C ASN A 127 1.47 -1.13 -26.59
N ALA A 128 1.50 -2.10 -25.66
CA ALA A 128 2.75 -2.56 -25.07
C ALA A 128 2.85 -4.08 -24.94
N ASN A 129 4.07 -4.60 -25.08
CA ASN A 129 4.36 -6.01 -24.82
C ASN A 129 4.06 -6.33 -23.34
N ILE A 130 3.46 -7.49 -23.08
CA ILE A 130 3.14 -7.93 -21.70
C ILE A 130 4.39 -7.87 -20.79
N TYR A 131 5.56 -8.24 -21.32
CA TYR A 131 6.83 -8.16 -20.61
C TYR A 131 7.24 -6.74 -20.22
N SER A 132 7.00 -5.73 -21.08
CA SER A 132 7.31 -4.34 -20.73
C SER A 132 6.35 -3.80 -19.68
N ASN A 133 5.07 -4.20 -19.70
CA ASN A 133 4.09 -3.80 -18.69
C ASN A 133 4.42 -4.40 -17.33
N VAL A 134 4.80 -5.69 -17.26
CA VAL A 134 5.22 -6.33 -16.01
C VAL A 134 6.48 -5.65 -15.45
N LYS A 135 7.47 -5.36 -16.30
CA LYS A 135 8.67 -4.63 -15.86
C LYS A 135 8.33 -3.25 -15.30
N TYR A 136 7.43 -2.52 -15.96
CA TYR A 136 6.99 -1.20 -15.49
C TYR A 136 6.28 -1.28 -14.13
N VAL A 137 5.44 -2.30 -13.91
CA VAL A 137 4.81 -2.54 -12.61
C VAL A 137 5.87 -2.84 -11.54
N LEU A 138 6.86 -3.68 -11.85
CA LEU A 138 7.96 -3.97 -10.93
C LEU A 138 8.78 -2.72 -10.59
N ASP A 139 9.05 -1.86 -11.56
CA ASP A 139 9.73 -0.58 -11.33
C ASP A 139 8.91 0.33 -10.40
N ASN A 140 7.58 0.41 -10.56
CA ASN A 140 6.72 1.15 -9.65
C ASN A 140 6.67 0.57 -8.23
N VAL A 141 6.66 -0.77 -8.10
CA VAL A 141 6.76 -1.44 -6.79
C VAL A 141 8.11 -1.14 -6.15
N TRP A 142 9.19 -1.17 -6.94
CA TRP A 142 10.52 -0.81 -6.47
C TRP A 142 10.59 0.62 -5.97
N LEU A 143 9.98 1.57 -6.68
CA LEU A 143 9.87 2.96 -6.25
C LEU A 143 9.12 3.10 -4.91
N CYS A 144 8.03 2.35 -4.72
CA CYS A 144 7.32 2.29 -3.43
C CYS A 144 8.23 1.76 -2.30
N LEU A 145 9.05 0.73 -2.56
CA LEU A 145 10.01 0.22 -1.57
C LEU A 145 11.08 1.26 -1.23
N CYS A 146 11.59 1.98 -2.23
CA CYS A 146 12.51 3.10 -2.03
C CYS A 146 11.87 4.20 -1.17
N ALA A 147 10.59 4.53 -1.40
CA ALA A 147 9.86 5.51 -0.61
C ALA A 147 9.69 5.09 0.86
N VAL A 148 9.43 3.79 1.11
CA VAL A 148 9.47 3.25 2.48
C VAL A 148 10.87 3.38 3.09
N GLY A 149 11.91 3.08 2.31
CA GLY A 149 13.30 3.25 2.72
C GLY A 149 13.63 4.70 3.12
N TRP A 150 13.13 5.68 2.36
CA TRP A 150 13.23 7.11 2.70
C TRP A 150 12.59 7.41 4.06
N ALA A 151 11.38 6.90 4.29
CA ALA A 151 10.67 7.15 5.55
C ALA A 151 11.47 6.66 6.75
N PHE A 152 12.01 5.43 6.70
CA PHE A 152 12.86 4.89 7.77
C PHE A 152 14.18 5.66 7.93
N ARG A 153 14.76 6.15 6.82
CA ARG A 153 16.06 6.83 6.82
C ARG A 153 16.00 8.23 7.43
N PHE A 154 14.95 8.99 7.14
CA PHE A 154 14.82 10.40 7.52
C PHE A 154 13.82 10.64 8.66
N HIS A 155 12.85 9.75 8.85
CA HIS A 155 11.83 9.84 9.91
C HIS A 155 11.73 8.54 10.73
N PRO A 156 12.84 8.04 11.33
CA PRO A 156 12.89 6.72 11.96
C PRO A 156 11.89 6.55 13.09
N LEU A 157 11.71 7.56 13.96
CA LEU A 157 10.75 7.48 15.07
C LEU A 157 9.30 7.38 14.57
N TYR A 158 8.95 8.20 13.58
CA TYR A 158 7.63 8.16 12.94
C TYR A 158 7.40 6.79 12.30
N SER A 159 8.36 6.31 11.49
CA SER A 159 8.24 5.04 10.79
C SER A 159 8.14 3.87 11.75
N VAL A 160 8.95 3.79 12.80
CA VAL A 160 8.88 2.69 13.76
C VAL A 160 7.50 2.65 14.44
N ILE A 161 6.97 3.79 14.88
CA ILE A 161 5.65 3.85 15.53
C ILE A 161 4.53 3.50 14.54
N TYR A 162 4.55 4.11 13.35
CA TYR A 162 3.50 3.89 12.35
C TYR A 162 3.51 2.44 11.84
N PHE A 163 4.66 1.93 11.38
CA PHE A 163 4.75 0.58 10.82
C PHE A 163 4.50 -0.51 11.88
N SER A 164 4.88 -0.29 13.14
CA SER A 164 4.53 -1.24 14.22
C SER A 164 3.03 -1.28 14.48
N ALA A 165 2.36 -0.13 14.52
CA ALA A 165 0.91 -0.07 14.69
C ALA A 165 0.16 -0.66 13.47
N VAL A 166 0.61 -0.37 12.24
CA VAL A 166 0.07 -0.99 11.02
C VAL A 166 0.25 -2.51 11.04
N PHE A 167 1.41 -2.99 11.51
CA PHE A 167 1.65 -4.42 11.68
C PHE A 167 0.68 -5.04 12.69
N LEU A 168 0.46 -4.41 13.85
CA LEU A 168 -0.51 -4.90 14.84
C LEU A 168 -1.93 -4.94 14.29
N ILE A 169 -2.36 -3.88 13.58
CA ILE A 169 -3.67 -3.85 12.91
C ILE A 169 -3.75 -4.97 11.87
N GLY A 170 -2.70 -5.17 11.07
CA GLY A 170 -2.62 -6.22 10.06
C GLY A 170 -2.71 -7.64 10.65
N VAL A 171 -1.99 -7.91 11.75
CA VAL A 171 -2.08 -9.18 12.48
C VAL A 171 -3.48 -9.39 13.04
N PHE A 172 -4.09 -8.35 13.62
CA PHE A 172 -5.44 -8.45 14.17
C PHE A 172 -6.49 -8.71 13.09
N VAL A 173 -6.51 -7.89 12.03
CA VAL A 173 -7.48 -8.00 10.94
C VAL A 173 -7.26 -9.27 10.11
N GLY A 174 -6.01 -9.60 9.79
CA GLY A 174 -5.66 -10.83 9.09
C GLY A 174 -6.01 -12.08 9.92
N GLY A 175 -5.75 -12.04 11.23
CA GLY A 175 -6.19 -13.07 12.18
C GLY A 175 -7.70 -13.23 12.21
N ALA A 176 -8.46 -12.12 12.28
CA ALA A 176 -9.92 -12.15 12.25
C ALA A 176 -10.46 -12.73 10.93
N ILE A 177 -9.93 -12.29 9.78
CA ILE A 177 -10.35 -12.80 8.46
C ILE A 177 -10.05 -14.30 8.33
N SER A 178 -8.86 -14.75 8.74
CA SER A 178 -8.50 -16.17 8.66
C SER A 178 -9.40 -17.05 9.54
N ARG A 179 -9.74 -16.59 10.76
CA ARG A 179 -10.68 -17.28 11.66
C ARG A 179 -12.10 -17.32 11.09
N CYS A 180 -12.60 -16.21 10.54
CA CYS A 180 -13.89 -16.18 9.86
C CYS A 180 -13.94 -17.13 8.67
N ALA A 181 -12.87 -17.20 7.87
CA ALA A 181 -12.77 -18.12 6.75
C ALA A 181 -12.75 -19.59 7.20
N ALA A 182 -12.00 -19.91 8.26
CA ALA A 182 -11.95 -21.26 8.83
C ALA A 182 -13.32 -21.70 9.40
N LEU A 183 -14.05 -20.79 10.06
CA LEU A 183 -15.39 -21.08 10.60
C LEU A 183 -16.43 -21.29 9.51
N GLU A 184 -16.42 -20.47 8.46
CA GLU A 184 -17.32 -20.67 7.30
C GLU A 184 -17.05 -22.01 6.60
N PHE A 185 -15.79 -22.43 6.51
CA PHE A 185 -15.43 -23.73 5.95
C PHE A 185 -15.85 -24.90 6.85
N ALA A 186 -15.69 -24.76 8.17
CA ALA A 186 -15.98 -25.84 9.11
C ALA A 186 -17.48 -26.03 9.40
N LYS A 187 -18.28 -24.96 9.41
CA LYS A 187 -19.69 -25.01 9.83
C LYS A 187 -20.70 -24.99 8.67
N ALA A 188 -20.28 -24.66 7.44
CA ALA A 188 -21.18 -24.36 6.31
C ALA A 188 -22.26 -23.28 6.61
N GLU A 189 -22.14 -22.57 7.74
CA GLU A 189 -22.98 -21.46 8.16
C GLU A 189 -22.20 -20.15 7.97
N ARG A 190 -22.90 -19.07 7.62
CA ARG A 190 -22.32 -17.72 7.51
C ARG A 190 -22.36 -17.05 8.88
N PRO A 191 -21.26 -17.00 9.65
CA PRO A 191 -21.27 -16.38 10.97
C PRO A 191 -21.54 -14.87 10.86
N GLY A 192 -22.34 -14.34 11.78
CA GLY A 192 -22.72 -12.93 11.80
C GLY A 192 -21.55 -12.02 12.22
N LEU A 193 -21.58 -10.76 11.75
CA LEU A 193 -20.56 -9.72 12.01
C LEU A 193 -20.22 -9.53 13.50
N PHE A 194 -21.19 -9.70 14.40
CA PHE A 194 -21.02 -9.48 15.84
C PHE A 194 -20.43 -10.68 16.59
N GLU A 195 -20.55 -11.90 16.07
CA GLU A 195 -19.88 -13.06 16.67
C GLU A 195 -18.36 -13.00 16.41
N ALA A 196 -17.95 -12.59 15.21
CA ALA A 196 -16.54 -12.50 14.83
C ALA A 196 -15.73 -11.52 15.70
N THR A 197 -16.33 -10.39 16.11
CA THR A 197 -15.68 -9.40 16.96
C THR A 197 -15.66 -9.81 18.44
N GLY A 198 -16.68 -10.54 18.92
CA GLY A 198 -16.72 -11.09 20.28
C GLY A 198 -15.57 -12.08 20.57
N TYR A 199 -15.21 -12.92 19.60
CA TYR A 199 -14.10 -13.88 19.75
C TYR A 199 -12.70 -13.25 19.66
N ALA A 200 -12.58 -12.05 19.11
CA ALA A 200 -11.30 -11.32 19.09
C ALA A 200 -10.97 -10.66 20.45
N ALA A 201 -12.00 -10.39 21.28
CA ALA A 201 -11.87 -9.75 22.58
C ALA A 201 -11.86 -10.73 23.77
N GLN A 202 -12.17 -12.01 23.56
CA GLN A 202 -12.23 -13.04 24.60
C GLN A 202 -10.93 -13.84 24.79
N ASN A 203 -9.79 -13.24 24.44
CA ASN A 203 -8.46 -13.82 24.68
C ASN A 203 -7.75 -13.05 25.80
#